data_AF-A0A2X2WCL3-F1
#
_entry.id   AF-A0A2X2WCL3-F1
#
_cell.length_a   1.000
_cell.length_b   1.000
_cell.length_c   1.000
_cell.angle_alpha   90.00
_cell.angle_beta   90.00
_cell.angle_gamma   90.00
#
_symmetry.space_group_name_H-M   'P 1'
#
loop_
_entity.id
_entity.type
_entity.pdbx_description
1 polymer ?
#
loop_
_entity_poly.entity_id
_entity_poly.type
_entity_poly.pdbx_seq_one_letter_code
_entity_poly.pdbx_strand_id
1 'polypeptide(L)'
;MILAALIGGTISSTAYVIAIQMVGSIVVPISVLCPAIAAILGKVLYKQELNKRMAFGIVICICASFLIGSTGFTSDGISRNTLLSLLIAIIAALGWGFEGCVAGYGTAMIDPEIGICIRKVTAGIADLCILLPVLGMMAGGVNISVDLTMQAFTSGPAMIWFTLSGLLTFMTFMTWYAGNSMCGAGLGGACNGTYSFFGPFFCLLILGVYGRMDGWALPTVAWIGAVEMAIGILIIAINPLNLLKRKKIEVDVDETA
;
A
#
# COMPACT_ATOMS: atom_id res chain seq x y z
N MET A 1 18.19 -2.80 3.42
CA MET A 1 17.42 -1.61 2.98
C MET A 1 17.61 -1.29 1.50
N ILE A 2 18.84 -1.18 0.98
CA ILE A 2 19.10 -0.86 -0.44
C ILE A 2 18.39 -1.84 -1.40
N LEU A 3 18.53 -3.15 -1.20
CA LEU A 3 17.84 -4.16 -2.02
C LEU A 3 16.31 -4.05 -1.95
N ALA A 4 15.76 -3.83 -0.75
CA ALA A 4 14.33 -3.62 -0.56
C ALA A 4 13.85 -2.35 -1.27
N ALA A 5 14.67 -1.30 -1.29
CA ALA A 5 14.40 -0.05 -1.98
C ALA A 5 14.38 -0.21 -3.51
N LEU A 6 15.28 -1.01 -4.09
CA LEU A 6 15.28 -1.28 -5.52
C LEU A 6 14.07 -2.14 -5.92
N ILE A 7 13.74 -3.16 -5.13
CA ILE A 7 12.64 -4.09 -5.42
C ILE A 7 11.27 -3.41 -5.22
N GLY A 8 11.01 -2.84 -4.04
CA GLY A 8 9.71 -2.25 -3.74
C GLY A 8 9.60 -0.78 -4.16
N GLY A 9 10.67 0.00 -4.07
CA GLY A 9 10.71 1.38 -4.52
C GLY A 9 10.66 1.47 -6.04
N THR A 10 11.69 1.01 -6.73
CA THR A 10 11.80 1.17 -8.19
C THR A 10 10.97 0.14 -8.96
N ILE A 11 11.25 -1.16 -8.81
CA ILE A 11 10.62 -2.20 -9.65
C ILE A 11 9.11 -2.27 -9.43
N SER A 12 8.67 -2.32 -8.16
CA SER A 12 7.25 -2.50 -7.85
C SER A 12 6.42 -1.25 -8.16
N SER A 13 6.91 -0.06 -7.81
CA SER A 13 6.18 1.18 -8.13
C SER A 13 6.06 1.38 -9.64
N THR A 14 7.12 1.08 -10.40
CA THR A 14 7.07 1.12 -11.87
C THR A 14 6.06 0.12 -12.43
N ALA A 15 6.15 -1.14 -11.99
CA ALA A 15 5.23 -2.18 -12.43
C ALA A 15 3.77 -1.78 -12.14
N TYR A 16 3.51 -1.23 -10.96
CA TYR A 16 2.18 -0.75 -10.60
C TYR A 16 1.70 0.42 -11.47
N VAL A 17 2.56 1.40 -11.73
CA VAL A 17 2.22 2.53 -12.63
C VAL A 17 1.93 2.01 -14.04
N ILE A 18 2.77 1.13 -14.60
CA ILE A 18 2.51 0.53 -15.92
C ILE A 18 1.16 -0.20 -15.92
N ALA A 19 0.88 -1.01 -14.90
CA ALA A 19 -0.35 -1.78 -14.80
C ALA A 19 -1.60 -0.86 -14.77
N ILE A 20 -1.56 0.22 -13.98
CA ILE A 20 -2.64 1.22 -13.95
C ILE A 20 -2.78 1.94 -15.29
N GLN A 21 -1.68 2.31 -15.95
CA GLN A 21 -1.76 3.02 -17.24
C GLN A 21 -2.35 2.15 -18.35
N MET A 22 -2.31 0.82 -18.23
CA MET A 22 -2.83 -0.10 -19.23
C MET A 22 -4.35 -0.33 -19.13
N VAL A 23 -4.90 -0.43 -17.91
CA VAL A 23 -6.31 -0.81 -17.69
C VAL A 23 -7.02 -0.02 -16.59
N GLY A 24 -6.40 1.04 -16.09
CA GLY A 24 -6.94 1.87 -15.02
C GLY A 24 -6.97 1.17 -13.66
N SER A 25 -7.97 1.51 -12.84
CA SER A 25 -8.12 1.04 -11.46
C SER A 25 -8.40 -0.46 -11.30
N ILE A 26 -8.63 -1.19 -12.40
CA ILE A 26 -8.89 -2.64 -12.43
C ILE A 26 -7.76 -3.44 -11.77
N VAL A 27 -6.53 -2.91 -11.72
CA VAL A 27 -5.37 -3.60 -11.13
C VAL A 27 -5.21 -3.38 -9.62
N VAL A 28 -5.92 -2.39 -9.05
CA VAL A 28 -5.84 -2.05 -7.62
C VAL A 28 -6.17 -3.24 -6.70
N PRO A 29 -7.19 -4.08 -6.98
CA PRO A 29 -7.46 -5.28 -6.17
C PRO A 29 -6.33 -6.31 -6.11
N ILE A 30 -5.37 -6.29 -7.05
CA ILE A 30 -4.23 -7.24 -7.02
C ILE A 30 -3.13 -6.74 -6.10
N SER A 31 -2.86 -5.43 -6.03
CA SER A 31 -1.84 -4.89 -5.12
C SER A 31 -2.18 -5.10 -3.64
N VAL A 32 -3.45 -5.36 -3.35
CA VAL A 32 -3.98 -5.79 -2.05
C VAL A 32 -3.34 -7.09 -1.56
N LEU A 33 -2.75 -7.92 -2.42
CA LEU A 33 -2.08 -9.14 -1.99
C LEU A 33 -0.79 -8.85 -1.20
N CYS A 34 -0.27 -7.62 -1.23
CA CYS A 34 0.95 -7.19 -0.55
C CYS A 34 1.00 -7.58 0.96
N PRO A 35 -0.01 -7.31 1.81
CA PRO A 35 0.00 -7.72 3.22
C PRO A 35 0.08 -9.22 3.42
N ALA A 36 -0.57 -10.01 2.55
CA ALA A 36 -0.50 -11.47 2.64
C ALA A 36 0.87 -11.99 2.26
N ILE A 37 1.47 -11.45 1.20
CA ILE A 37 2.83 -11.78 0.79
C ILE A 37 3.81 -11.38 1.89
N ALA A 38 3.68 -10.19 2.46
CA ALA A 38 4.51 -9.72 3.57
C ALA A 38 4.39 -10.64 4.80
N ALA A 39 3.18 -11.07 5.15
CA ALA A 39 2.94 -11.99 6.26
C ALA A 39 3.55 -13.39 6.03
N ILE A 40 3.41 -13.93 4.81
CA ILE A 40 4.00 -15.22 4.44
C ILE A 40 5.53 -15.13 4.46
N LEU A 41 6.11 -14.10 3.86
CA LEU A 41 7.55 -13.88 3.87
C LEU A 41 8.08 -13.63 5.29
N GLY A 42 7.33 -12.90 6.13
CA GLY A 42 7.69 -12.66 7.53
C GLY A 42 7.74 -13.97 8.34
N LYS A 43 6.80 -14.89 8.06
CA LYS A 43 6.82 -16.24 8.63
C LYS A 43 8.02 -17.06 8.13
N VAL A 44 8.33 -17.03 6.83
CA VAL A 44 9.39 -17.85 6.24
C VAL A 44 10.79 -17.34 6.60
N LEU A 45 11.04 -16.04 6.43
CA LEU A 45 12.36 -15.44 6.58
C LEU A 45 12.71 -15.14 8.04
N TYR A 46 11.74 -14.60 8.78
CA TYR A 46 11.97 -14.09 10.14
C TYR A 46 11.28 -14.94 11.21
N LYS A 47 10.67 -16.06 10.84
CA LYS A 47 9.98 -16.98 11.76
C LYS A 47 8.92 -16.29 12.62
N GLN A 48 8.30 -15.23 12.10
CA GLN A 48 7.23 -14.52 12.79
C GLN A 48 6.05 -15.47 13.03
N GLU A 49 5.45 -15.38 14.22
CA GLU A 49 4.29 -16.20 14.56
C GLU A 49 3.09 -15.78 13.72
N LEU A 50 2.61 -16.69 12.87
CA LEU A 50 1.39 -16.51 12.10
C LEU A 50 0.33 -17.48 12.63
N ASN A 51 -0.44 -17.02 13.61
CA ASN A 51 -1.55 -17.78 14.17
C ASN A 51 -2.70 -17.91 13.17
N LYS A 52 -3.49 -18.99 13.27
CA LYS A 52 -4.67 -19.21 12.41
C LYS A 52 -5.62 -18.02 12.41
N ARG A 53 -5.77 -17.35 13.56
CA ARG A 53 -6.55 -16.10 13.72
C ARG A 53 -5.99 -14.96 12.88
N MET A 54 -4.68 -14.74 12.91
CA MET A 54 -4.03 -13.67 12.14
C MET A 54 -4.14 -13.94 10.65
N ALA A 55 -3.94 -15.20 10.22
CA ALA A 55 -4.15 -15.58 8.83
C ALA A 55 -5.60 -15.34 8.38
N PHE A 56 -6.59 -15.68 9.23
CA PHE A 56 -8.00 -15.40 8.94
C PHE A 56 -8.29 -13.89 8.84
N GLY A 57 -7.77 -13.08 9.75
CA GLY A 57 -7.93 -11.63 9.68
C GLY A 57 -7.26 -11.02 8.43
N ILE A 58 -6.10 -11.53 8.01
CA ILE A 58 -5.45 -11.11 6.76
C ILE A 58 -6.33 -11.42 5.55
N VAL A 59 -6.97 -12.60 5.51
CA VAL A 59 -7.92 -12.95 4.43
C VAL A 59 -9.09 -11.98 4.40
N ILE A 60 -9.66 -11.61 5.56
CA ILE A 60 -10.73 -10.60 5.63
C ILE A 60 -10.24 -9.25 5.08
N CYS A 61 -9.04 -8.79 5.45
CA CYS A 61 -8.49 -7.55 4.92
C CYS A 61 -8.30 -7.59 3.39
N ILE A 62 -7.89 -8.74 2.83
CA ILE A 62 -7.79 -8.91 1.37
C ILE A 62 -9.17 -8.83 0.72
N CYS A 63 -10.17 -9.53 1.27
CA CYS A 63 -11.54 -9.51 0.77
C CYS A 63 -12.11 -8.08 0.80
N ALA A 64 -11.91 -7.37 1.91
CA ALA A 64 -12.32 -5.99 2.08
C ALA A 64 -11.71 -5.05 1.02
N SER A 65 -10.38 -5.09 0.83
CA SER A 65 -9.77 -4.23 -0.19
C SER A 65 -10.10 -4.68 -1.62
N PHE A 66 -10.31 -5.98 -1.86
CA PHE A 66 -10.80 -6.45 -3.16
C PHE A 66 -12.19 -5.91 -3.44
N LEU A 67 -13.08 -5.95 -2.44
CA LEU A 67 -14.42 -5.39 -2.51
C LEU A 67 -14.38 -3.88 -2.81
N ILE A 68 -13.51 -3.13 -2.12
CA ILE A 68 -13.31 -1.70 -2.37
C ILE A 68 -12.74 -1.47 -3.78
N GLY A 69 -11.71 -2.20 -4.19
CA GLY A 69 -11.10 -2.02 -5.51
C GLY A 69 -12.00 -2.48 -6.65
N SER A 70 -12.96 -3.38 -6.39
CA SER A 70 -13.89 -3.89 -7.39
C SER A 70 -14.87 -2.84 -7.92
N THR A 71 -15.02 -1.72 -7.21
CA THR A 71 -15.81 -0.58 -7.68
C THR A 71 -15.18 0.08 -8.92
N GLY A 72 -13.91 -0.21 -9.19
CA GLY A 72 -13.18 0.24 -10.37
C GLY A 72 -13.29 -0.68 -11.59
N PHE A 73 -14.01 -1.80 -11.52
CA PHE A 73 -14.24 -2.66 -12.68
C PHE A 73 -15.29 -2.02 -13.61
N THR A 74 -14.83 -1.52 -14.76
CA THR A 74 -15.71 -1.16 -15.86
C THR A 74 -16.09 -2.42 -16.65
N SER A 75 -17.30 -2.43 -17.22
CA SER A 75 -17.89 -3.57 -17.94
C SER A 75 -17.25 -3.90 -19.29
N ASP A 76 -16.12 -3.28 -19.62
CA ASP A 76 -15.37 -3.63 -20.83
C ASP A 76 -14.65 -4.96 -20.59
N GLY A 77 -14.95 -5.94 -21.45
CA GLY A 77 -14.54 -7.32 -21.28
C GLY A 77 -13.03 -7.52 -21.11
N ILE A 78 -12.65 -8.75 -20.73
CA ILE A 78 -11.26 -9.13 -20.49
C ILE A 78 -10.48 -9.04 -21.81
N SER A 79 -9.69 -7.98 -21.96
CA SER A 79 -8.78 -7.80 -23.09
C SER A 79 -7.43 -8.48 -22.81
N ARG A 80 -6.61 -8.65 -23.86
CA ARG A 80 -5.22 -9.13 -23.71
C ARG A 80 -4.38 -8.19 -22.83
N ASN A 81 -4.66 -6.88 -22.88
CA ASN A 81 -4.01 -5.89 -22.03
C ASN A 81 -4.43 -6.04 -20.56
N THR A 82 -5.69 -6.45 -20.31
CA THR A 82 -6.17 -6.81 -18.98
C THR A 82 -5.34 -7.94 -18.41
N LEU A 83 -5.21 -9.07 -19.10
CA LEU A 83 -4.42 -10.20 -18.58
C LEU A 83 -2.96 -9.80 -18.30
N LEU A 84 -2.31 -9.07 -19.21
CA LEU A 84 -0.93 -8.62 -19.02
C LEU A 84 -0.79 -7.68 -17.80
N SER A 85 -1.70 -6.72 -17.64
CA SER A 85 -1.68 -5.79 -16.51
C SER A 85 -1.87 -6.49 -15.17
N LEU A 86 -2.70 -7.55 -15.10
CA LEU A 86 -2.89 -8.34 -13.89
C LEU A 86 -1.59 -9.08 -13.52
N LEU A 87 -0.88 -9.63 -14.50
CA LEU A 87 0.42 -10.29 -14.26
C LEU A 87 1.47 -9.29 -13.77
N ILE A 88 1.51 -8.08 -14.33
CA ILE A 88 2.42 -7.02 -13.88
C ILE A 88 2.05 -6.55 -12.46
N ALA A 89 0.77 -6.45 -12.13
CA ALA A 89 0.30 -6.08 -10.80
C ALA A 89 0.71 -7.11 -9.72
N ILE A 90 0.81 -8.41 -10.08
CA ILE A 90 1.36 -9.44 -9.18
C ILE A 90 2.83 -9.17 -8.86
N ILE A 91 3.63 -8.72 -9.85
CA ILE A 91 5.04 -8.35 -9.62
C ILE A 91 5.12 -7.20 -8.61
N ALA A 92 4.25 -6.18 -8.76
CA ALA A 92 4.17 -5.07 -7.81
C ALA A 92 3.77 -5.55 -6.40
N ALA A 93 2.76 -6.41 -6.28
CA ALA A 93 2.34 -6.96 -5.01
C ALA A 93 3.46 -7.78 -4.33
N LEU A 94 4.22 -8.57 -5.10
CA LEU A 94 5.35 -9.35 -4.61
C LEU A 94 6.48 -8.47 -4.09
N GLY A 95 6.88 -7.46 -4.86
CA GLY A 95 8.01 -6.62 -4.45
C GLY A 95 7.67 -5.65 -3.32
N TRP A 96 6.43 -5.13 -3.24
CA TRP A 96 5.97 -4.40 -2.05
C TRP A 96 5.80 -5.32 -0.83
N GLY A 97 5.32 -6.55 -1.01
CA GLY A 97 5.25 -7.53 0.08
C GLY A 97 6.62 -7.90 0.63
N PHE A 98 7.60 -8.11 -0.26
CA PHE A 98 9.00 -8.34 0.09
C PHE A 98 9.60 -7.13 0.82
N GLU A 99 9.38 -5.93 0.29
CA GLU A 99 9.84 -4.70 0.93
C GLU A 99 9.22 -4.52 2.31
N GLY A 100 7.91 -4.67 2.48
CA GLY A 100 7.26 -4.52 3.78
C GLY A 100 7.84 -5.47 4.84
N CYS A 101 8.17 -6.69 4.44
CA CYS A 101 8.81 -7.70 5.29
C CYS A 101 10.26 -7.30 5.65
N VAL A 102 11.11 -7.03 4.65
CA VAL A 102 12.53 -6.72 4.86
C VAL A 102 12.73 -5.36 5.51
N ALA A 103 11.90 -4.37 5.16
CA ALA A 103 11.88 -3.04 5.74
C ALA A 103 11.55 -3.10 7.23
N GLY A 104 10.48 -3.81 7.60
CA GLY A 104 10.09 -3.95 9.01
C GLY A 104 11.18 -4.61 9.86
N TYR A 105 11.89 -5.61 9.32
CA TYR A 105 13.04 -6.20 9.99
C TYR A 105 14.24 -5.24 10.06
N GLY A 106 14.56 -4.55 8.96
CA GLY A 106 15.67 -3.61 8.96
C GLY A 106 15.48 -2.46 9.93
N THR A 107 14.26 -1.93 10.05
CA THR A 107 13.96 -0.86 11.01
C THR A 107 13.80 -1.34 12.45
N ALA A 108 13.97 -2.64 12.72
CA ALA A 108 14.24 -3.14 14.08
C ALA A 108 15.72 -3.01 14.48
N MET A 109 16.62 -2.80 13.51
CA MET A 109 18.08 -2.69 13.73
C MET A 109 18.62 -1.28 13.53
N ILE A 110 17.94 -0.46 12.72
CA ILE A 110 18.27 0.94 12.46
C ILE A 110 17.03 1.79 12.65
N ASP A 111 17.22 3.05 13.02
CA ASP A 111 16.10 3.97 13.19
C ASP A 111 15.29 4.12 11.88
N PRO A 112 13.94 4.13 11.95
CA PRO A 112 13.08 4.23 10.77
C PRO A 112 13.42 5.42 9.85
N GLU A 113 13.88 6.53 10.43
CA GLU A 113 14.32 7.75 9.73
C GLU A 113 15.54 7.50 8.84
N ILE A 114 16.51 6.74 9.35
CA ILE A 114 17.70 6.34 8.60
C ILE A 114 17.31 5.35 7.51
N GLY A 115 16.47 4.37 7.86
CA GLY A 115 15.97 3.35 6.93
C GLY A 115 15.21 3.95 5.75
N ILE A 116 14.33 4.93 5.99
CA ILE A 116 13.56 5.59 4.94
C ILE A 116 14.43 6.51 4.09
N CYS A 117 15.41 7.20 4.68
CA CYS A 117 16.37 8.02 3.93
C CYS A 117 17.13 7.16 2.91
N ILE A 118 17.73 6.05 3.37
CA ILE A 118 18.41 5.09 2.49
C ILE A 118 17.45 4.60 1.40
N ARG A 119 16.21 4.26 1.78
CA ARG A 119 15.23 3.73 0.83
C ARG A 119 14.81 4.74 -0.24
N LYS A 120 14.48 5.98 0.14
CA LYS A 120 14.02 7.00 -0.81
C LYS A 120 15.15 7.55 -1.68
N VAL A 121 16.35 7.72 -1.14
CA VAL A 121 17.52 8.13 -1.93
C VAL A 121 17.92 7.04 -2.92
N THR A 122 17.97 5.78 -2.49
CA THR A 122 18.30 4.65 -3.39
C THR A 122 17.28 4.53 -4.52
N ALA A 123 15.98 4.51 -4.19
CA ALA A 123 14.92 4.40 -5.20
C ALA A 123 14.88 5.63 -6.10
N GLY A 124 14.99 6.85 -5.56
CA GLY A 124 14.98 8.08 -6.34
C GLY A 124 16.16 8.18 -7.31
N ILE A 125 17.37 7.78 -6.89
CA ILE A 125 18.54 7.73 -7.80
C ILE A 125 18.35 6.65 -8.86
N ALA A 126 17.87 5.46 -8.49
CA ALA A 126 17.60 4.39 -9.45
C ALA A 126 16.53 4.81 -10.46
N ASP A 127 15.49 5.51 -10.01
CA ASP A 127 14.41 5.99 -10.87
C ASP A 127 14.91 7.07 -11.84
N LEU A 128 15.69 8.05 -11.34
CA LEU A 128 16.22 9.14 -12.16
C LEU A 128 17.30 8.67 -13.16
N CYS A 129 18.23 7.81 -12.72
CA CYS A 129 19.41 7.46 -13.51
C CYS A 129 19.24 6.19 -14.35
N ILE A 130 18.30 5.31 -14.02
CA ILE A 130 18.14 4.03 -14.70
C ILE A 130 16.74 3.95 -15.31
N LEU A 131 15.70 4.09 -14.48
CA LEU A 131 14.34 3.83 -14.92
C LEU A 131 13.85 4.85 -15.95
N LEU A 132 13.96 6.14 -15.66
CA LEU A 132 13.51 7.21 -16.55
C LEU A 132 14.22 7.14 -17.91
N PRO A 133 15.56 6.99 -18.00
CA PRO A 133 16.22 6.78 -19.28
C PRO A 133 15.74 5.54 -20.03
N VAL A 134 15.50 4.42 -19.34
CA VAL A 134 14.97 3.19 -19.95
C VAL A 134 13.56 3.42 -20.51
N LEU A 135 12.68 4.05 -19.74
CA LEU A 135 11.33 4.40 -20.21
C LEU A 135 11.38 5.40 -21.37
N GLY A 136 12.30 6.36 -21.34
CA GLY A 136 12.56 7.29 -22.43
C GLY A 136 12.99 6.57 -23.71
N MET A 137 13.94 5.62 -23.61
CA MET A 137 14.34 4.78 -24.75
C MET A 137 13.16 4.00 -25.33
N MET A 138 12.32 3.41 -24.48
CA MET A 138 11.12 2.70 -24.91
C MET A 138 10.07 3.62 -25.56
N ALA A 139 10.01 4.89 -25.14
CA ALA A 139 9.09 5.89 -25.67
C ALA A 139 9.57 6.58 -26.96
N GLY A 140 10.78 6.30 -27.44
CA GLY A 140 11.33 6.85 -28.69
C GLY A 140 12.59 7.71 -28.53
N GLY A 141 13.16 7.83 -27.33
CA GLY A 141 14.47 8.45 -27.11
C GLY A 141 14.69 8.93 -25.67
N VAL A 142 15.93 8.83 -25.17
CA VAL A 142 16.31 9.27 -23.82
C VAL A 142 15.99 10.76 -23.59
N ASN A 143 16.10 11.58 -24.64
CA ASN A 143 15.82 13.01 -24.57
C ASN A 143 14.42 13.32 -24.04
N ILE A 144 13.41 12.48 -24.34
CA ILE A 144 12.04 12.66 -23.83
C ILE A 144 12.02 12.63 -22.30
N SER A 145 12.72 11.66 -21.71
CA SER A 145 12.79 11.52 -20.25
C SER A 145 13.56 12.68 -19.60
N VAL A 146 14.61 13.16 -20.26
CA VAL A 146 15.41 14.31 -19.79
C VAL A 146 14.58 15.59 -19.85
N ASP A 147 13.90 15.84 -20.96
CA ASP A 147 13.08 17.04 -21.17
C ASP A 147 11.92 17.11 -20.17
N LEU A 148 11.21 16.01 -19.95
CA LEU A 148 10.14 15.93 -18.94
C LEU A 148 10.66 16.13 -17.52
N THR A 149 11.83 15.57 -17.20
CA THR A 149 12.47 15.76 -15.90
C THR A 149 12.85 17.22 -15.69
N MET A 150 13.46 17.86 -16.70
CA MET A 150 13.82 19.27 -16.65
C MET A 150 12.59 20.18 -16.53
N GLN A 151 11.50 19.88 -17.24
CA GLN A 151 10.23 20.59 -17.08
C GLN A 151 9.66 20.47 -15.66
N ALA A 152 9.74 19.27 -15.07
CA ALA A 152 9.29 19.03 -13.70
C ALA A 152 10.08 19.88 -12.68
N PHE A 153 11.41 19.93 -12.81
CA PHE A 153 12.28 20.71 -11.89
C PHE A 153 12.22 22.22 -12.10
N THR A 154 11.90 22.68 -13.31
CA THR A 154 11.83 24.12 -13.64
C THR A 154 10.43 24.72 -13.39
N SER A 155 9.41 23.89 -13.21
CA SER A 155 8.05 24.33 -12.90
C SER A 155 7.90 24.67 -11.42
N GLY A 156 7.95 25.97 -11.09
CA GLY A 156 7.75 26.48 -9.73
C GLY A 156 6.48 25.94 -9.03
N PRO A 157 5.31 25.94 -9.69
CA PRO A 157 4.09 25.37 -9.10
C PRO A 157 4.18 23.85 -8.83
N ALA A 158 4.82 23.09 -9.71
CA ALA A 158 4.96 21.64 -9.54
C ALA A 158 5.87 21.29 -8.36
N MET A 159 6.95 22.07 -8.16
CA MET A 159 7.90 21.85 -7.08
C MET A 159 7.26 21.94 -5.69
N ILE A 160 6.27 22.83 -5.50
CA ILE A 160 5.52 22.93 -4.23
C ILE A 160 4.81 21.61 -3.94
N TRP A 161 4.13 21.03 -4.94
CA TRP A 161 3.43 19.76 -4.79
C TRP A 161 4.38 18.58 -4.60
N PHE A 162 5.53 18.57 -5.28
CA PHE A 162 6.55 17.53 -5.09
C PHE A 162 7.16 17.59 -3.69
N THR A 163 7.48 18.76 -3.17
CA THR A 163 7.99 18.91 -1.79
C THR A 163 6.95 18.45 -0.78
N LEU A 164 5.69 18.88 -0.92
CA LEU A 164 4.61 18.48 -0.01
C LEU A 164 4.37 16.96 -0.05
N SER A 165 4.29 16.38 -1.24
CA SER A 165 4.14 14.94 -1.45
C SER A 165 5.32 14.16 -0.85
N GLY A 166 6.55 14.64 -1.06
CA GLY A 166 7.76 14.05 -0.50
C GLY A 166 7.77 14.02 1.04
N LEU A 167 7.38 15.12 1.68
CA LEU A 167 7.28 15.22 3.14
C LEU A 167 6.21 14.29 3.73
N LEU A 168 5.01 14.25 3.12
CA LEU A 168 3.93 13.36 3.55
C LEU A 168 4.30 11.89 3.32
N THR A 169 5.00 11.60 2.23
CA THR A 169 5.50 10.26 1.91
C THR A 169 6.55 9.83 2.94
N PHE A 170 7.46 10.71 3.33
CA PHE A 170 8.43 10.43 4.40
C PHE A 170 7.71 10.03 5.69
N MET A 171 6.74 10.82 6.15
CA MET A 171 5.98 10.55 7.37
C MET A 171 5.23 9.22 7.30
N THR A 172 4.53 8.95 6.19
CA THR A 172 3.73 7.73 6.01
C THR A 172 4.60 6.47 5.99
N PHE A 173 5.71 6.50 5.26
CA PHE A 173 6.58 5.33 5.18
C PHE A 173 7.39 5.12 6.47
N MET A 174 7.78 6.19 7.16
CA MET A 174 8.43 6.11 8.45
C MET A 174 7.54 5.41 9.48
N THR A 175 6.28 5.83 9.59
CA THR A 175 5.32 5.21 10.51
C THR A 175 4.93 3.79 10.09
N TRP A 176 4.84 3.52 8.78
CA TRP A 176 4.60 2.16 8.29
C TRP A 176 5.74 1.20 8.64
N TYR A 177 7.00 1.62 8.44
CA TYR A 177 8.17 0.83 8.81
C TYR A 177 8.27 0.59 10.31
N ALA A 178 8.07 1.64 11.11
CA ALA A 178 8.00 1.53 12.57
C ALA A 178 6.89 0.55 12.98
N GLY A 179 5.70 0.66 12.36
CA GLY A 179 4.58 -0.25 12.57
C GLY A 179 4.96 -1.70 12.29
N ASN A 180 5.53 -1.99 11.12
CA ASN A 180 5.95 -3.35 10.76
C ASN A 180 7.03 -3.89 11.70
N SER A 181 7.90 -3.04 12.23
CA SER A 181 8.91 -3.42 13.22
C SER A 181 8.30 -3.78 14.58
N MET A 182 7.36 -2.97 15.06
CA MET A 182 6.72 -3.15 16.38
C MET A 182 5.75 -4.34 16.44
N CYS A 183 4.97 -4.56 15.38
CA CYS A 183 3.89 -5.57 15.39
C CYS A 183 4.04 -6.68 14.34
N GLY A 184 5.18 -6.72 13.64
CA GLY A 184 5.48 -7.71 12.60
C GLY A 184 4.81 -7.40 11.25
N ALA A 185 5.22 -8.16 10.23
CA ALA A 185 4.78 -7.93 8.85
C ALA A 185 3.29 -8.25 8.63
N GLY A 186 2.71 -9.12 9.46
CA GLY A 186 1.30 -9.49 9.39
C GLY A 186 0.36 -8.35 9.77
N LEU A 187 0.47 -7.83 11.01
CA LEU A 187 -0.38 -6.73 11.47
C LEU A 187 -0.01 -5.41 10.81
N GLY A 188 1.28 -5.08 10.71
CA GLY A 188 1.73 -3.85 10.07
C GLY A 188 1.36 -3.79 8.58
N GLY A 189 1.48 -4.91 7.87
CA GLY A 189 1.00 -5.05 6.49
C GLY A 189 -0.52 -4.89 6.38
N ALA A 190 -1.29 -5.49 7.27
CA ALA A 190 -2.76 -5.36 7.26
C ALA A 190 -3.21 -3.91 7.52
N CYS A 191 -2.57 -3.22 8.46
CA CYS A 191 -2.81 -1.79 8.71
C CYS A 191 -2.48 -0.93 7.49
N ASN A 192 -1.43 -1.27 6.74
CA ASN A 192 -1.13 -0.60 5.48
C ASN A 192 -2.28 -0.74 4.48
N GLY A 193 -2.92 -1.91 4.40
CA GLY A 193 -4.05 -2.16 3.49
C GLY A 193 -5.23 -1.19 3.59
N THR A 194 -5.33 -0.43 4.70
CA THR A 194 -6.34 0.63 4.89
C THR A 194 -6.27 1.75 3.85
N TYR A 195 -5.12 1.95 3.19
CA TYR A 195 -5.00 2.93 2.09
C TYR A 195 -6.05 2.71 1.00
N SER A 196 -6.49 1.45 0.81
CA SER A 196 -7.48 1.06 -0.21
C SER A 196 -8.81 1.79 0.00
N PHE A 197 -9.17 2.08 1.26
CA PHE A 197 -10.35 2.89 1.59
C PHE A 197 -10.02 4.39 1.70
N PHE A 198 -8.95 4.73 2.41
CA PHE A 198 -8.62 6.14 2.69
C PHE A 198 -8.29 6.94 1.43
N GLY A 199 -7.67 6.32 0.42
CA GLY A 199 -7.40 6.99 -0.86
C GLY A 199 -8.69 7.51 -1.52
N PRO A 200 -9.63 6.63 -1.90
CA PRO A 200 -10.93 7.04 -2.43
C PRO A 200 -11.73 7.96 -1.49
N PHE A 201 -11.65 7.78 -0.17
CA PHE A 201 -12.32 8.64 0.81
C PHE A 201 -11.80 10.09 0.79
N PHE A 202 -10.49 10.31 0.74
CA PHE A 202 -9.96 11.67 0.64
C PHE A 202 -10.21 12.28 -0.75
N CYS A 203 -10.26 11.47 -1.81
CA CYS A 203 -10.71 11.94 -3.12
C CYS A 203 -12.16 12.45 -3.07
N LEU A 204 -13.07 11.74 -2.40
CA LEU A 204 -14.44 12.20 -2.15
C LEU A 204 -14.45 13.55 -1.42
N LEU A 205 -13.69 13.70 -0.34
CA LEU A 205 -13.70 14.93 0.47
C LEU A 205 -13.13 16.14 -0.31
N ILE A 206 -11.99 15.94 -0.97
CA ILE A 206 -11.27 17.04 -1.63
C ILE A 206 -11.89 17.38 -2.99
N LEU A 207 -12.12 16.37 -3.84
CA LEU A 207 -12.59 16.60 -5.21
C LEU A 207 -14.12 16.66 -5.26
N GLY A 208 -14.81 15.77 -4.56
CA GLY A 208 -16.27 15.73 -4.51
C GLY A 208 -16.88 16.84 -3.65
N VAL A 209 -16.55 16.90 -2.36
CA VAL A 209 -17.21 17.82 -1.40
C VAL A 209 -16.66 19.24 -1.51
N TYR A 210 -15.34 19.41 -1.41
CA TYR A 210 -14.72 20.73 -1.48
C TYR A 210 -14.64 21.26 -2.92
N GLY A 211 -14.16 20.44 -3.85
CA GLY A 211 -14.02 20.77 -5.27
C GLY A 211 -15.34 20.79 -6.07
N ARG A 212 -16.43 20.26 -5.49
CA ARG A 212 -17.76 20.14 -6.14
C ARG A 212 -17.72 19.46 -7.51
N MET A 213 -16.82 18.49 -7.67
CA MET A 213 -16.72 17.69 -8.89
C MET A 213 -17.65 16.48 -8.81
N ASP A 214 -18.54 16.33 -9.78
CA ASP A 214 -19.40 15.16 -9.90
C ASP A 214 -18.59 13.89 -10.21
N GLY A 215 -19.08 12.73 -9.75
CA GLY A 215 -18.46 11.43 -10.01
C GLY A 215 -17.49 10.90 -8.94
N TRP A 216 -17.21 11.68 -7.89
CA TRP A 216 -16.34 11.25 -6.77
C TRP A 216 -17.10 10.65 -5.57
N ALA A 217 -18.40 10.41 -5.72
CA ALA A 217 -19.23 9.77 -4.69
C ALA A 217 -18.77 8.32 -4.45
N LEU A 218 -18.54 7.96 -3.19
CA LEU A 218 -18.20 6.58 -2.83
C LEU A 218 -19.44 5.69 -2.85
N PRO A 219 -19.43 4.56 -3.58
CA PRO A 219 -20.52 3.60 -3.57
C PRO A 219 -20.64 2.93 -2.20
N THR A 220 -21.83 2.48 -1.83
CA THR A 220 -22.11 1.80 -0.56
C THR A 220 -21.19 0.61 -0.31
N VAL A 221 -20.80 -0.10 -1.37
CA VAL A 221 -19.88 -1.24 -1.32
C VAL A 221 -18.52 -0.87 -0.74
N ALA A 222 -17.99 0.32 -1.05
CA ALA A 222 -16.71 0.78 -0.49
C ALA A 222 -16.79 1.01 1.03
N TRP A 223 -17.94 1.49 1.52
CA TRP A 223 -18.19 1.65 2.96
C TRP A 223 -18.31 0.31 3.68
N ILE A 224 -18.97 -0.67 3.08
CA ILE A 224 -19.04 -2.04 3.61
C ILE A 224 -17.63 -2.63 3.71
N GLY A 225 -16.82 -2.48 2.66
CA GLY A 225 -15.42 -2.93 2.67
C GLY A 225 -14.58 -2.20 3.73
N ALA A 226 -14.85 -0.93 4.04
CA ALA A 226 -14.17 -0.22 5.11
C ALA A 226 -14.44 -0.83 6.50
N VAL A 227 -15.71 -1.20 6.76
CA VAL A 227 -16.10 -1.87 8.02
C VAL A 227 -15.48 -3.27 8.09
N GLU A 228 -15.52 -4.02 6.99
CA GLU A 228 -14.90 -5.34 6.89
C GLU A 228 -13.38 -5.28 7.15
N MET A 229 -12.69 -4.28 6.58
CA MET A 229 -11.27 -4.03 6.83
C MET A 229 -10.99 -3.79 8.31
N ALA A 230 -11.78 -2.95 8.98
CA ALA A 230 -11.61 -2.67 10.40
C ALA A 230 -11.78 -3.94 11.25
N ILE A 231 -12.76 -4.79 10.92
CA ILE A 231 -12.98 -6.09 11.58
C ILE A 231 -11.77 -7.01 11.35
N GLY A 232 -11.27 -7.09 10.12
CA GLY A 232 -10.07 -7.90 9.79
C GLY A 232 -8.86 -7.48 10.62
N ILE A 233 -8.56 -6.19 10.68
CA ILE A 233 -7.44 -5.64 11.46
C ILE A 233 -7.62 -5.93 12.95
N LEU A 234 -8.83 -5.75 13.51
CA LEU A 234 -9.11 -6.06 14.91
C LEU A 234 -8.87 -7.54 15.25
N ILE A 235 -9.27 -8.46 14.35
CA ILE A 235 -9.04 -9.90 14.53
C ILE A 235 -7.54 -10.23 14.51
N ILE A 236 -6.74 -9.54 13.71
CA ILE A 236 -5.28 -9.71 13.71
C ILE A 236 -4.72 -9.20 15.05
N ALA A 237 -5.04 -7.95 15.41
CA ALA A 237 -4.48 -7.24 16.54
C ALA A 237 -4.84 -7.86 17.90
N ILE A 238 -6.10 -8.25 18.10
CA ILE A 238 -6.62 -8.68 19.40
C ILE A 238 -7.36 -10.00 19.26
N ASN A 239 -7.28 -10.87 20.27
CA ASN A 239 -8.19 -12.01 20.34
C ASN A 239 -9.61 -11.50 20.69
N PRO A 240 -10.62 -11.60 19.80
CA PRO A 240 -11.96 -11.09 20.10
C PRO A 240 -12.59 -11.78 21.32
N LEU A 241 -12.20 -13.02 21.61
CA LEU A 241 -12.64 -13.73 22.82
C LEU A 241 -12.11 -13.09 24.11
N ASN A 242 -10.97 -12.41 24.07
CA ASN A 242 -10.43 -11.69 25.24
C ASN A 242 -11.23 -10.41 25.52
N LEU A 243 -11.76 -9.74 24.48
CA LEU A 243 -12.62 -8.57 24.66
C LEU A 243 -13.96 -8.96 25.31
N LEU A 244 -14.55 -10.07 24.85
CA LEU A 244 -15.80 -10.60 25.42
C LEU A 244 -15.61 -11.08 26.87
N LYS A 245 -14.46 -11.68 27.19
CA LYS A 245 -14.11 -12.08 28.56
C LYS A 245 -13.90 -10.88 29.49
N ARG A 246 -13.21 -9.83 29.02
CA ARG A 246 -13.02 -8.59 29.80
C ARG A 246 -14.36 -7.94 30.15
N LYS A 247 -15.28 -7.89 29.17
CA LYS A 247 -16.62 -7.33 29.37
C LYS A 247 -17.45 -8.12 30.37
N LYS A 248 -17.32 -9.46 30.40
CA LYS A 248 -17.96 -10.29 31.44
C LYS A 248 -17.40 -10.02 32.83
N ILE A 249 -16.09 -9.87 32.96
CA ILE A 249 -15.44 -9.60 34.26
C ILE A 249 -15.84 -8.21 34.79
N GLU A 250 -15.91 -7.18 33.95
CA GLU A 250 -16.41 -5.86 34.35
C GLU A 250 -17.88 -5.89 34.78
N VAL A 251 -18.74 -6.63 34.07
CA VAL A 251 -20.17 -6.76 34.41
C VAL A 251 -20.36 -7.56 35.71
N ASP A 252 -19.62 -8.65 35.91
CA ASP A 252 -19.69 -9.44 37.15
C ASP A 252 -19.21 -8.63 38.37
N VAL A 253 -18.27 -7.70 38.20
CA VAL A 253 -17.79 -6.82 39.28
C VAL A 253 -18.80 -5.72 39.62
N ASP A 254 -19.51 -5.16 38.63
CA ASP A 254 -20.57 -4.17 38.86
C ASP A 254 -21.87 -4.78 39.41
N GLU A 255 -22.19 -6.05 39.10
CA GLU A 255 -23.36 -6.75 39.69
C GLU A 255 -23.10 -7.27 41.12
N THR A 256 -21.84 -7.32 41.56
CA THR A 256 -21.46 -7.79 42.91
C THR A 256 -21.05 -6.67 43.87
N ALA A 257 -21.10 -5.40 43.43
CA ALA A 257 -20.91 -4.19 44.24
C ALA A 257 -22.24 -3.56 44.67
#